data_AF-A0A0B4XH43-F1
#
_entry.id   AF-A0A0B4XH43-F1
#
_cell.length_a   1.000
_cell.length_b   1.000
_cell.length_c   1.000
_cell.angle_alpha   90.00
_cell.angle_beta   90.00
_cell.angle_gamma   90.00
#
_symmetry.space_group_name_H-M   'P 1'
#
loop_
_entity.id
_entity.type
_entity.pdbx_description
1 polymer ?
#
loop_
_entity_poly.entity_id
_entity_poly.type
_entity_poly.pdbx_seq_one_letter_code
_entity_poly.pdbx_strand_id
1 'polypeptide(L)' 'MDEEIVRAARRLVDFPESGRPGRIAGTRELVIPRTPYIAAYVVLADKIRILRVLHGAQMWPIELGHE' A
#
# COMPACT_ATOMS: atom_id res chain seq x y z
N MET A 1 16.02 2.63 -2.87
CA MET A 1 14.56 2.88 -2.86
C MET A 1 13.80 1.59 -3.09
N ASP A 2 14.03 0.92 -4.23
CA ASP A 2 13.37 -0.34 -4.59
C ASP A 2 13.52 -1.42 -3.51
N GLU A 3 14.70 -1.53 -2.92
CA GLU A 3 14.96 -2.46 -1.79
C GLU A 3 14.07 -2.18 -0.57
N GLU A 4 13.78 -0.92 -0.27
CA GLU A 4 12.89 -0.55 0.85
C GLU A 4 11.45 -0.90 0.55
N ILE A 5 11.02 -0.68 -0.70
CA ILE A 5 9.69 -1.06 -1.18
C ILE A 5 9.52 -2.58 -1.06
N VAL A 6 10.50 -3.35 -1.55
CA VAL A 6 10.48 -4.82 -1.47
C VAL A 6 10.48 -5.30 -0.02
N ARG A 7 11.33 -4.72 0.84
CA ARG A 7 11.40 -5.08 2.26
C ARG A 7 10.09 -4.82 2.98
N ALA A 8 9.49 -3.65 2.76
CA ALA A 8 8.21 -3.28 3.35
C ALA A 8 7.09 -4.20 2.85
N ALA A 9 7.03 -4.46 1.54
CA ALA A 9 6.01 -5.35 0.94
C ALA A 9 6.12 -6.79 1.44
N ARG A 10 7.34 -7.33 1.61
CA ARG A 10 7.54 -8.69 2.15
C ARG A 10 7.01 -8.87 3.56
N ARG A 11 7.09 -7.84 4.40
CA ARG A 11 6.53 -7.88 5.76
C ARG A 11 5.03 -8.13 5.80
N LEU A 12 4.31 -7.79 4.72
CA LEU A 12 2.88 -8.02 4.64
C LEU A 12 2.53 -9.52 4.62
N VAL A 13 3.45 -10.41 4.23
CA VAL A 13 3.22 -11.87 4.27
C VAL A 13 2.91 -12.33 5.70
N ASP A 14 3.70 -11.85 6.66
CA ASP A 14 3.54 -12.22 8.07
C ASP A 14 2.55 -11.31 8.80
N PHE A 15 2.44 -10.04 8.36
CA PHE A 15 1.59 -9.04 9.00
C PHE A 15 0.71 -8.29 7.99
N PRO A 16 -0.31 -8.96 7.40
CA PRO A 16 -1.17 -8.37 6.38
C PRO A 16 -1.90 -7.10 6.84
N GLU A 17 -2.21 -7.00 8.13
CA GLU A 17 -2.95 -5.88 8.72
C GLU A 17 -2.07 -4.73 9.21
N SER A 18 -0.74 -4.80 8.99
CA SER A 18 0.20 -3.79 9.50
C SER A 18 0.08 -2.41 8.84
N GLY A 19 -0.51 -2.31 7.65
CA GLY A 19 -0.88 -1.05 7.05
C GLY A 19 -2.07 -0.40 7.77
N ARG A 20 -2.14 0.93 7.77
CA ARG A 20 -3.29 1.66 8.32
C ARG A 20 -4.51 1.51 7.40
N PRO A 21 -5.74 1.69 7.88
CA PRO A 21 -6.91 1.80 7.01
C PRO A 21 -6.69 2.83 5.90
N GLY A 22 -6.98 2.46 4.66
CA GLY A 22 -6.85 3.34 3.50
C GLY A 22 -8.03 4.28 3.34
N ARG A 23 -7.89 5.26 2.44
CA ARG A 23 -8.97 6.22 2.13
C ARG A 23 -10.21 5.57 1.50
N ILE A 24 -10.00 4.49 0.75
CA ILE A 24 -11.08 3.71 0.12
C ILE A 24 -11.41 2.53 1.04
N ALA A 25 -12.69 2.30 1.30
CA ALA A 25 -13.14 1.19 2.14
C ALA A 25 -12.59 -0.16 1.65
N GLY A 26 -12.12 -0.99 2.58
CA GLY A 26 -11.50 -2.29 2.27
C GLY A 26 -10.03 -2.21 1.82
N THR A 27 -9.49 -1.02 1.59
CA THR A 27 -8.06 -0.84 1.31
C THR A 27 -7.27 -0.53 2.58
N ARG A 28 -5.96 -0.79 2.50
CA ARG A 28 -4.96 -0.45 3.52
C ARG A 28 -3.80 0.29 2.89
N GLU A 29 -3.13 1.11 3.68
CA GLU A 29 -1.97 1.90 3.27
C GLU A 29 -0.75 1.47 4.08
N LEU A 30 0.26 0.96 3.37
CA LEU A 30 1.57 0.66 3.94
C LEU A 30 2.50 1.84 3.68
N VAL A 31 2.89 2.55 4.74
CA VAL A 31 3.95 3.56 4.68
C VAL A 31 5.28 2.83 4.52
N ILE A 32 6.06 3.18 3.49
CA ILE A 32 7.34 2.53 3.21
C ILE A 32 8.44 3.33 3.92
N PRO A 33 9.06 2.78 4.99
CA PRO A 33 10.02 3.53 5.80
C PRO A 33 11.18 4.08 4.97
N ARG A 34 11.66 5.27 5.35
CA ARG A 34 12.79 5.96 4.68
C ARG A 34 12.55 6.30 3.21
N THR A 35 11.29 6.29 2.77
CA THR A 35 10.92 6.73 1.42
C THR A 35 9.69 7.63 1.51
N PRO A 36 9.44 8.48 0.51
CA PRO A 36 8.21 9.25 0.45
C PRO A 36 7.03 8.42 -0.09
N TYR A 37 7.14 7.09 -0.18
CA TYR A 37 6.13 6.26 -0.85
C TYR A 37 5.19 5.54 0.14
N ILE A 38 3.96 5.34 -0.32
CA ILE A 38 2.90 4.60 0.35
C ILE A 38 2.37 3.56 -0.64
N ALA A 39 2.33 2.29 -0.25
CA ALA A 39 1.66 1.26 -1.05
C ALA A 39 0.20 1.13 -0.59
N ALA A 40 -0.74 1.37 -1.51
CA ALA A 40 -2.14 1.06 -1.30
C ALA A 40 -2.39 -0.41 -1.68
N TYR A 41 -3.02 -1.17 -0.80
CA TYR A 41 -3.20 -2.61 -0.99
C TYR A 41 -4.51 -3.12 -0.38
N VAL A 42 -4.89 -4.33 -0.77
CA VAL A 42 -6.01 -5.07 -0.18
C VAL A 42 -5.52 -6.43 0.31
N VAL A 43 -6.11 -6.90 1.40
CA VAL A 43 -5.93 -8.26 1.92
C VAL A 43 -7.09 -9.10 1.37
N LEU A 44 -6.76 -10.12 0.59
CA LEU A 44 -7.71 -11.12 0.08
C LEU A 44 -7.53 -12.43 0.87
N ALA A 45 -8.40 -13.40 0.63
CA ALA A 45 -8.40 -14.66 1.38
C ALA A 45 -7.07 -15.44 1.27
N ASP A 46 -6.41 -15.38 0.12
CA ASP A 46 -5.21 -16.17 -0.21
C ASP A 46 -3.95 -15.31 -0.44
N LYS A 47 -4.10 -13.98 -0.55
CA LYS A 47 -3.02 -13.12 -1.01
C LYS A 47 -3.21 -11.66 -0.63
N ILE A 48 -2.14 -10.91 -0.87
CA ILE A 48 -2.11 -9.46 -0.73
C ILE A 48 -1.91 -8.87 -2.12
N ARG A 49 -2.81 -7.95 -2.51
CA ARG A 49 -2.71 -7.28 -3.80
C ARG A 49 -2.35 -5.82 -3.59
N ILE A 50 -1.15 -5.44 -4.01
CA ILE A 50 -0.75 -4.04 -4.11
C ILE A 50 -1.50 -3.45 -5.31
N LEU A 51 -2.27 -2.39 -5.06
CA LEU A 51 -3.06 -1.69 -6.08
C LEU A 51 -2.23 -0.60 -6.76
N ARG A 52 -1.52 0.19 -5.95
CA ARG A 52 -0.73 1.35 -6.39
C ARG A 52 0.43 1.59 -5.41
N VAL A 53 1.52 2.17 -5.91
CA VAL A 53 2.56 2.80 -5.08
C VAL A 53 2.52 4.29 -5.33
N LEU A 54 2.22 5.06 -4.29
CA LEU A 54 1.89 6.48 -4.35
C LEU A 54 2.97 7.29 -3.65
N HIS A 55 3.34 8.45 -4.20
CA HIS A 55 4.19 9.41 -3.49
C HIS A 55 3.34 10.19 -2.48
N GLY A 56 3.67 10.13 -1.20
CA GLY A 56 2.87 10.65 -0.09
C GLY A 56 2.70 12.17 -0.06
N ALA A 57 3.60 12.91 -0.71
CA ALA A 57 3.49 14.38 -0.83
C ALA A 57 2.58 14.84 -1.99
N GLN A 58 2.11 13.93 -2.85
CA GLN A 58 1.23 14.27 -3.96
C GLN A 58 -0.24 14.18 -3.52
N MET A 59 -1.07 15.08 -4.03
CA MET A 59 -2.53 14.95 -3.92
C MET A 59 -3.00 13.92 -4.94
N TRP A 60 -3.46 12.77 -4.45
CA TRP A 60 -4.02 11.72 -5.28
C TRP A 60 -5.55 11.84 -5.29
N PRO A 61 -6.20 11.70 -6.46
CA PRO A 61 -7.65 11.61 -6.51
C PRO A 61 -8.12 10.41 -5.67
N ILE A 62 -9.24 10.59 -4.96
CA ILE A 62 -9.79 9.58 -4.04
C ILE A 62 -10.54 8.47 -4.83
N GLU A 63 -10.86 8.73 -6.10
CA GLU A 63 -11.42 7.73 -7.01
C GLU A 63 -10.32 7.00 -7.79
N LEU A 64 -10.31 5.67 -7.70
CA LEU A 64 -9.57 4.84 -8.64
C LEU A 64 -10.37 4.80 -9.93
N GLY A 65 -9.93 5.54 -10.95
CA GLY A 65 -10.44 5.36 -12.32
C GLY A 65 -10.36 3.89 -12.70
N HIS A 66 -11.49 3.30 -13.09
CA HIS A 66 -11.55 1.98 -13.70
C HIS A 66 -10.99 2.10 -15.12
N GLU A 67 -9.71 1.81 -15.31
CA GLU A 67 -9.09 1.59 -16.63
C GLU A 67 -8.51 0.17 -16.68
#